data_AF-A0A1Q3J2T2-F1
#
_entry.id   AF-A0A1Q3J2T2-F1
#
_cell.length_a   1.000
_cell.length_b   1.000
_cell.length_c   1.000
_cell.angle_alpha   90.00
_cell.angle_beta   90.00
_cell.angle_gamma   90.00
#
_symmetry.space_group_name_H-M   'P 1'
#
loop_
_entity.id
_entity.type
_entity.pdbx_description
1 polymer ?
#
loop_
_entity_poly.entity_id
_entity_poly.type
_entity_poly.pdbx_seq_one_letter_code
_entity_poly.pdbx_strand_id
1 'polypeptide(L)'
;MRSLDRRLMLTTTIGGAAALAIAPALAQTQAPATAPANTEWPTYGADLNSTRYMPLDQINESNFNKLEVAWTFKTENLGGRPEYILQCTPLLIQGRLYATAGSRRDVVCLDAGTGELLWMHRMDEGRRATNAPRQLSGRGVSYWSDGANERILYVTIGYRLVSLDAKTGLIDESFGDKGIVDLKTQIDQNLDPETADIGLHTAPLVVNDTIVIGAAHTAGNTPKIIRNARGYVRGFDVKTGRRKWIFHTIPHKGEFGYDTWAPGTAEMAGNTGAWAQMSADPELGLVYFGVEMPTGDQMGFYRPGNNLFAESIVAVDIETGLRKWHYQMIHHGLWDYDVPCAPILCDIPHNGRIVKAIAQPTKQSFIYVLDRATGKPVWPIPEKKVIPGDVPGEWYSPTQPFPSKPPAFDKQGITRDDLIDWTPELRKKAEEVASHYVMAPMYTAPIMAKKGGP
;
A
#
# COMPACT_ATOMS: atom_id res chain seq x y z
N MET A 1 -8.57 -60.67 -35.08
CA MET A 1 -9.33 -61.64 -35.90
C MET A 1 -10.52 -62.14 -35.09
N ARG A 2 -11.74 -61.99 -35.65
CA ARG A 2 -12.96 -62.81 -35.49
C ARG A 2 -13.47 -63.06 -34.06
N SER A 3 -14.48 -62.32 -33.57
CA SER A 3 -15.93 -62.50 -33.79
C SER A 3 -16.41 -63.95 -33.65
N LEU A 4 -17.41 -64.19 -32.80
CA LEU A 4 -18.57 -65.00 -33.18
C LEU A 4 -19.74 -64.74 -32.23
N ASP A 5 -20.88 -64.63 -32.88
CA ASP A 5 -22.21 -64.27 -32.44
C ASP A 5 -23.13 -65.45 -32.87
N ARG A 6 -24.32 -65.53 -32.26
CA ARG A 6 -25.59 -66.12 -32.77
C ARG A 6 -26.29 -67.27 -32.00
N ARG A 7 -27.48 -66.88 -31.49
CA ARG A 7 -28.86 -67.38 -31.80
C ARG A 7 -29.33 -68.76 -31.29
N LEU A 8 -30.51 -68.77 -30.63
CA LEU A 8 -31.84 -69.19 -31.17
C LEU A 8 -32.94 -68.88 -30.12
N MET A 9 -33.97 -68.06 -30.43
CA MET A 9 -35.36 -68.41 -30.82
C MET A 9 -36.14 -69.34 -29.86
N LEU A 10 -37.25 -68.87 -29.26
CA LEU A 10 -38.64 -69.23 -29.62
C LEU A 10 -39.69 -68.58 -28.69
N THR A 11 -40.62 -67.88 -29.32
CA THR A 11 -42.02 -67.53 -29.00
C THR A 11 -42.71 -68.19 -27.79
N THR A 12 -43.41 -67.37 -26.98
CA THR A 12 -44.85 -67.54 -26.75
C THR A 12 -45.50 -66.27 -26.17
N THR A 13 -46.63 -65.92 -26.76
CA THR A 13 -47.47 -64.75 -26.48
C THR A 13 -48.54 -65.15 -25.48
N ILE A 14 -48.69 -64.48 -24.33
CA ILE A 14 -49.97 -64.30 -23.64
C ILE A 14 -50.00 -62.89 -23.03
N GLY A 15 -51.04 -62.15 -23.41
CA GLY A 15 -51.22 -60.74 -23.08
C GLY A 15 -51.54 -60.48 -21.62
N GLY A 16 -50.98 -59.38 -21.13
CA GLY A 16 -51.46 -58.64 -19.98
C GLY A 16 -51.33 -57.17 -20.33
N ALA A 17 -52.45 -56.49 -20.55
CA ALA A 17 -52.50 -55.05 -20.75
C ALA A 17 -52.09 -54.36 -19.44
N ALA A 18 -50.78 -54.15 -19.24
CA ALA A 18 -50.26 -53.23 -18.26
C ALA A 18 -50.24 -51.83 -18.90
N ALA A 19 -51.09 -50.94 -18.40
CA ALA A 19 -51.03 -49.53 -18.74
C ALA A 19 -49.66 -48.98 -18.32
N LEU A 20 -48.72 -48.87 -19.27
CA LEU A 20 -47.52 -48.07 -19.10
C LEU A 20 -47.95 -46.61 -19.05
N ALA A 21 -48.04 -46.07 -17.83
CA ALA A 21 -47.96 -44.64 -17.64
C ALA A 21 -46.57 -44.20 -18.13
N ILE A 22 -46.52 -43.61 -19.32
CA ILE A 22 -45.37 -42.85 -19.80
C ILE A 22 -45.31 -41.61 -18.90
N ALA A 23 -44.63 -41.72 -17.77
CA ALA A 23 -44.20 -40.55 -17.03
C ALA A 23 -43.20 -39.81 -17.94
N PRO A 24 -43.41 -38.53 -18.26
CA PRO A 24 -42.37 -37.76 -18.92
C PRO A 24 -41.16 -37.77 -17.99
N ALA A 25 -40.05 -38.35 -18.46
CA ALA A 25 -38.77 -38.17 -17.82
C ALA A 25 -38.47 -36.66 -17.90
N LEU A 26 -38.84 -35.94 -16.84
CA LEU A 26 -38.34 -34.60 -16.59
C LEU A 26 -36.84 -34.73 -16.56
N ALA A 27 -36.19 -34.31 -17.65
CA ALA A 27 -34.77 -34.06 -17.65
C ALA A 27 -34.53 -33.10 -16.49
N GLN A 28 -33.98 -33.63 -15.38
CA GLN A 28 -33.40 -32.80 -14.34
C GLN A 28 -32.28 -32.03 -15.03
N THR A 29 -32.59 -30.81 -15.45
CA THR A 29 -31.59 -29.79 -15.68
C THR A 29 -30.83 -29.67 -14.38
N GLN A 30 -29.69 -30.37 -14.29
CA GLN A 30 -28.67 -30.07 -13.28
C GLN A 30 -28.44 -28.57 -13.40
N ALA A 31 -28.79 -27.83 -12.34
CA ALA A 31 -28.40 -26.44 -12.22
C ALA A 31 -26.90 -26.37 -12.56
N PRO A 32 -26.47 -25.45 -13.43
CA PRO A 32 -25.06 -25.33 -13.76
C PRO A 32 -24.30 -25.26 -12.43
N ALA A 33 -23.34 -26.18 -12.25
CA ALA A 33 -22.47 -26.16 -11.08
C ALA A 33 -21.94 -24.74 -10.97
N THR A 34 -22.33 -24.04 -9.90
CA THR A 34 -21.80 -22.71 -9.60
C THR A 34 -20.30 -22.83 -9.65
N ALA A 35 -19.66 -22.02 -10.50
CA ALA A 35 -18.21 -21.98 -10.56
C ALA A 35 -17.66 -21.86 -9.13
N PRO A 36 -16.57 -22.57 -8.78
CA PRO A 36 -15.98 -22.44 -7.46
C PRO A 36 -15.77 -20.96 -7.12
N ALA A 37 -16.04 -20.59 -5.86
CA ALA A 37 -15.80 -19.23 -5.41
C ALA A 37 -14.33 -18.85 -5.67
N ASN A 38 -14.10 -17.66 -6.21
CA ASN A 38 -12.74 -17.18 -6.42
C ASN A 38 -12.10 -16.85 -5.06
N THR A 39 -11.10 -17.63 -4.67
CA THR A 39 -10.36 -17.46 -3.42
C THR A 39 -9.03 -16.75 -3.58
N GLU A 40 -8.68 -16.31 -4.79
CA GLU A 40 -7.40 -15.68 -5.07
C GLU A 40 -7.26 -14.33 -4.32
N TRP A 41 -6.03 -14.02 -3.91
CA TRP A 41 -5.64 -12.72 -3.33
C TRP A 41 -4.47 -12.17 -4.15
N PRO A 42 -4.73 -11.63 -5.36
CA PRO A 42 -3.70 -11.39 -6.37
C PRO A 42 -2.86 -10.13 -6.15
N THR A 43 -3.29 -9.23 -5.24
CA THR A 43 -2.57 -8.00 -4.92
C THR A 43 -2.52 -7.80 -3.41
N TYR A 44 -1.64 -6.91 -2.92
CA TYR A 44 -1.56 -6.60 -1.48
C TYR A 44 -2.91 -6.21 -0.87
N GLY A 45 -3.74 -5.47 -1.62
CA GLY A 45 -5.02 -4.95 -1.19
C GLY A 45 -6.23 -5.83 -1.53
N ALA A 46 -6.03 -7.11 -1.84
CA ALA A 46 -6.97 -8.01 -2.54
C ALA A 46 -7.18 -7.61 -4.01
N ASP A 47 -7.47 -6.34 -4.27
CA ASP A 47 -7.64 -5.77 -5.60
C ASP A 47 -6.87 -4.44 -5.76
N LEU A 48 -6.85 -3.90 -6.98
CA LEU A 48 -6.24 -2.60 -7.27
C LEU A 48 -6.98 -1.43 -6.61
N ASN A 49 -8.20 -1.64 -6.16
CA ASN A 49 -8.99 -0.67 -5.40
C ASN A 49 -8.60 -0.62 -3.92
N SER A 50 -7.76 -1.56 -3.46
CA SER A 50 -7.35 -1.74 -2.08
C SER A 50 -8.52 -1.98 -1.11
N THR A 51 -9.55 -2.70 -1.55
CA THR A 51 -10.74 -2.96 -0.72
C THR A 51 -10.44 -3.85 0.49
N ARG A 52 -9.41 -4.71 0.37
CA ARG A 52 -9.04 -5.75 1.36
C ARG A 52 -10.23 -6.64 1.73
N TYR A 53 -11.12 -6.86 0.76
CA TYR A 53 -12.37 -7.57 0.95
C TYR A 53 -12.49 -8.68 -0.09
N MET A 54 -12.97 -9.85 0.35
CA MET A 54 -13.36 -10.95 -0.51
C MET A 54 -14.75 -11.42 -0.08
N PRO A 55 -15.70 -11.64 -1.01
CA PRO A 55 -17.06 -12.07 -0.67
C PRO A 55 -17.13 -13.58 -0.41
N LEU A 56 -16.27 -14.07 0.50
CA LEU A 56 -16.24 -15.47 0.95
C LEU A 56 -16.95 -15.58 2.30
N ASP A 57 -17.80 -16.59 2.46
CA ASP A 57 -18.69 -16.75 3.63
C ASP A 57 -18.55 -18.10 4.34
N GLN A 58 -17.60 -18.94 3.90
CA GLN A 58 -17.29 -20.22 4.54
C GLN A 58 -16.99 -20.05 6.04
N ILE A 59 -16.27 -18.99 6.40
CA ILE A 59 -16.01 -18.60 7.79
C ILE A 59 -16.89 -17.39 8.11
N ASN A 60 -17.72 -17.50 9.14
CA ASN A 60 -18.67 -16.46 9.54
C ASN A 60 -18.98 -16.51 11.04
N GLU A 61 -19.86 -15.62 11.51
CA GLU A 61 -20.21 -15.47 12.93
C GLU A 61 -20.71 -16.76 13.60
N SER A 62 -21.32 -17.68 12.85
CA SER A 62 -21.87 -18.93 13.40
C SER A 62 -20.82 -20.02 13.61
N ASN A 63 -19.64 -19.91 13.00
CA ASN A 63 -18.63 -20.95 13.00
C ASN A 63 -17.19 -20.48 13.27
N PHE A 64 -16.93 -19.17 13.45
CA PHE A 64 -15.58 -18.64 13.68
C PHE A 64 -14.88 -19.30 14.87
N ASN A 65 -15.65 -19.72 15.88
CA ASN A 65 -15.17 -20.39 17.09
C ASN A 65 -14.62 -21.80 16.84
N LYS A 66 -14.73 -22.32 15.61
CA LYS A 66 -14.20 -23.62 15.19
C LYS A 66 -12.91 -23.50 14.38
N LEU A 67 -12.36 -22.29 14.21
CA LEU A 67 -11.12 -22.10 13.49
C LEU A 67 -9.95 -22.80 14.20
N GLU A 68 -9.17 -23.53 13.41
CA GLU A 68 -7.93 -24.16 13.83
C GLU A 68 -6.78 -23.77 12.92
N VAL A 69 -5.56 -23.87 13.44
CA VAL A 69 -4.35 -23.64 12.65
C VAL A 69 -4.19 -24.80 11.69
N ALA A 70 -4.28 -24.53 10.38
CA ALA A 70 -4.04 -25.54 9.36
C ALA A 70 -2.55 -25.92 9.26
N TRP A 71 -1.66 -24.93 9.25
CA TRP A 71 -0.21 -25.10 9.24
C TRP A 71 0.49 -23.79 9.64
N THR A 72 1.80 -23.86 9.90
CA THR A 72 2.66 -22.70 10.20
C THR A 72 3.97 -22.77 9.43
N PHE A 73 4.42 -21.65 8.85
CA PHE A 73 5.74 -21.51 8.21
C PHE A 73 6.63 -20.56 9.00
N LYS A 74 7.80 -21.03 9.47
CA LYS A 74 8.74 -20.22 10.27
C LYS A 74 9.76 -19.52 9.37
N THR A 75 9.91 -18.22 9.54
CA THR A 75 10.81 -17.37 8.73
C THR A 75 12.14 -17.06 9.43
N GLU A 76 12.36 -17.58 10.64
CA GLU A 76 13.52 -17.26 11.50
C GLU A 76 14.87 -17.59 10.85
N ASN A 77 14.90 -18.57 9.95
CA ASN A 77 16.09 -18.99 9.22
C ASN A 77 16.30 -18.21 7.89
N LEU A 78 15.42 -17.26 7.56
CA LEU A 78 15.47 -16.46 6.33
C LEU A 78 16.21 -15.14 6.58
N GLY A 79 17.47 -15.29 7.01
CA GLY A 79 18.33 -14.19 7.36
C GLY A 79 19.36 -14.51 8.43
N GLY A 80 20.16 -13.51 8.80
CA GLY A 80 21.18 -13.65 9.84
C GLY A 80 20.63 -13.56 11.26
N ARG A 81 19.35 -13.21 11.42
CA ARG A 81 18.65 -13.10 12.71
C ARG A 81 17.15 -13.25 12.50
N PRO A 82 16.39 -13.67 13.53
CA PRO A 82 14.93 -13.58 13.50
C PRO A 82 14.46 -12.15 13.24
N GLU A 83 13.42 -12.04 12.43
CA GLU A 83 12.71 -10.79 12.22
C GLU A 83 11.71 -10.55 13.34
N TYR A 84 11.55 -9.27 13.72
CA TYR A 84 10.65 -8.84 14.79
C TYR A 84 9.54 -7.90 14.29
N ILE A 85 9.49 -7.60 12.98
CA ILE A 85 8.49 -6.74 12.35
C ILE A 85 8.02 -7.35 11.01
N LEU A 86 7.30 -8.47 11.06
CA LEU A 86 6.73 -9.08 9.86
C LEU A 86 5.51 -8.26 9.38
N GLN A 87 5.63 -7.61 8.21
CA GLN A 87 4.57 -6.76 7.64
C GLN A 87 3.99 -7.32 6.34
N CYS A 88 4.49 -8.47 5.87
CA CYS A 88 4.12 -9.05 4.59
C CYS A 88 2.63 -9.43 4.56
N THR A 89 1.95 -9.09 3.46
CA THR A 89 0.69 -9.72 3.07
C THR A 89 0.99 -10.69 1.92
N PRO A 90 0.88 -12.01 2.12
CA PRO A 90 1.07 -12.99 1.05
C PRO A 90 0.05 -12.81 -0.07
N LEU A 91 0.46 -13.12 -1.31
CA LEU A 91 -0.45 -13.25 -2.44
C LEU A 91 -0.87 -14.71 -2.60
N LEU A 92 -2.15 -14.98 -2.78
CA LEU A 92 -2.67 -16.30 -3.11
C LEU A 92 -3.05 -16.32 -4.60
N ILE A 93 -2.33 -17.12 -5.38
CA ILE A 93 -2.51 -17.23 -6.84
C ILE A 93 -2.35 -18.69 -7.25
N GLN A 94 -3.38 -19.28 -7.83
CA GLN A 94 -3.40 -20.65 -8.37
C GLN A 94 -2.93 -21.68 -7.33
N GLY A 95 -3.40 -21.55 -6.08
CA GLY A 95 -3.04 -22.43 -4.97
C GLY A 95 -1.63 -22.24 -4.42
N ARG A 96 -0.90 -21.19 -4.84
CA ARG A 96 0.43 -20.84 -4.33
C ARG A 96 0.38 -19.56 -3.51
N LEU A 97 1.10 -19.55 -2.40
CA LEU A 97 1.32 -18.36 -1.58
C LEU A 97 2.69 -17.76 -1.90
N TYR A 98 2.71 -16.50 -2.32
CA TYR A 98 3.94 -15.75 -2.55
C TYR A 98 4.13 -14.68 -1.48
N ALA A 99 5.29 -14.64 -0.84
CA ALA A 99 5.57 -13.71 0.24
C ALA A 99 7.04 -13.29 0.27
N THR A 100 7.30 -12.08 0.77
CA THR A 100 8.63 -11.75 1.30
C THR A 100 8.73 -12.23 2.75
N ALA A 101 9.90 -12.69 3.16
CA ALA A 101 10.06 -13.33 4.45
C ALA A 101 11.46 -13.13 5.05
N GLY A 102 11.47 -12.96 6.37
CA GLY A 102 12.67 -12.92 7.20
C GLY A 102 13.50 -11.65 7.07
N SER A 103 14.59 -11.60 7.86
CA SER A 103 15.42 -10.41 7.98
C SER A 103 16.18 -10.04 6.69
N ARG A 104 16.25 -10.96 5.72
CA ARG A 104 16.88 -10.74 4.41
C ARG A 104 15.91 -10.35 3.30
N ARG A 105 14.60 -10.37 3.55
CA ARG A 105 13.59 -10.18 2.50
C ARG A 105 13.77 -11.21 1.38
N ASP A 106 13.88 -12.47 1.77
CA ASP A 106 13.86 -13.57 0.81
C ASP A 106 12.42 -13.69 0.26
N VAL A 107 12.26 -14.04 -1.00
CA VAL A 107 10.94 -14.35 -1.58
C VAL A 107 10.70 -15.84 -1.47
N VAL A 108 9.56 -16.23 -0.91
CA VAL A 108 9.15 -17.63 -0.79
C VAL A 108 7.87 -17.88 -1.56
N CYS A 109 7.77 -19.08 -2.12
CA CYS A 109 6.54 -19.64 -2.67
C CYS A 109 6.20 -20.91 -1.91
N LEU A 110 4.99 -20.96 -1.37
CA LEU A 110 4.47 -22.10 -0.62
C LEU A 110 3.25 -22.69 -1.33
N ASP A 111 3.03 -24.00 -1.18
CA ASP A 111 1.72 -24.57 -1.42
C ASP A 111 0.73 -24.03 -0.39
N ALA A 112 -0.39 -23.45 -0.83
CA ALA A 112 -1.33 -22.79 0.06
C ALA A 112 -2.08 -23.76 0.97
N GLY A 113 -2.28 -25.01 0.52
CA GLY A 113 -3.02 -26.03 1.26
C GLY A 113 -2.17 -26.69 2.34
N THR A 114 -0.88 -26.91 2.08
CA THR A 114 0.00 -27.69 2.96
C THR A 114 1.05 -26.86 3.70
N GLY A 115 1.38 -25.66 3.20
CA GLY A 115 2.51 -24.86 3.70
C GLY A 115 3.88 -25.36 3.23
N GLU A 116 3.93 -26.32 2.30
CA GLU A 116 5.17 -26.83 1.70
C GLU A 116 5.92 -25.71 0.98
N LEU A 117 7.22 -25.54 1.26
CA LEU A 117 8.09 -24.62 0.53
C LEU A 117 8.38 -25.17 -0.86
N LEU A 118 7.81 -24.54 -1.89
CA LEU A 118 7.99 -24.93 -3.28
C LEU A 118 9.28 -24.36 -3.87
N TRP A 119 9.55 -23.08 -3.62
CA TRP A 119 10.81 -22.44 -4.00
C TRP A 119 11.11 -21.24 -3.11
N MET A 120 12.37 -20.82 -3.10
CA MET A 120 12.85 -19.62 -2.43
C MET A 120 13.88 -18.89 -3.29
N HIS A 121 13.79 -17.57 -3.28
CA HIS A 121 14.77 -16.69 -3.88
C HIS A 121 15.40 -15.80 -2.80
N ARG A 122 16.74 -15.77 -2.76
CA ARG A 122 17.55 -14.94 -1.87
C ARG A 122 18.49 -14.08 -2.68
N MET A 123 18.60 -12.81 -2.32
CA MET A 123 19.61 -11.88 -2.86
C MET A 123 20.52 -11.36 -1.75
N ASP A 124 21.83 -11.43 -1.95
CA ASP A 124 22.81 -10.83 -1.03
C ASP A 124 23.36 -9.53 -1.61
N GLU A 125 23.01 -8.42 -0.98
CA GLU A 125 23.44 -7.08 -1.40
C GLU A 125 24.56 -6.52 -0.51
N GLY A 126 25.06 -7.31 0.45
CA GLY A 126 26.16 -6.91 1.33
C GLY A 126 25.91 -5.58 2.03
N ARG A 127 26.91 -4.68 1.97
CA ARG A 127 26.87 -3.34 2.60
C ARG A 127 25.67 -2.51 2.17
N ARG A 128 25.24 -2.67 0.91
CA ARG A 128 24.10 -1.92 0.37
C ARG A 128 22.79 -2.24 1.10
N ALA A 129 22.56 -3.50 1.47
CA ALA A 129 21.40 -3.87 2.29
C ALA A 129 21.59 -3.47 3.76
N THR A 130 22.79 -3.64 4.32
CA THR A 130 23.10 -3.28 5.71
C THR A 130 22.86 -1.80 5.99
N ASN A 131 23.16 -0.92 5.04
CA ASN A 131 23.01 0.53 5.17
C ASN A 131 21.63 1.07 4.78
N ALA A 132 20.73 0.22 4.25
CA ALA A 132 19.45 0.69 3.75
C ALA A 132 18.48 1.07 4.89
N PRO A 133 17.62 2.09 4.70
CA PRO A 133 16.70 2.56 5.73
C PRO A 133 15.55 1.60 6.06
N ARG A 134 15.17 0.77 5.09
CA ARG A 134 13.99 -0.09 5.15
C ARG A 134 14.42 -1.54 5.05
N GLN A 135 14.85 -2.10 6.18
CA GLN A 135 15.28 -3.50 6.31
C GLN A 135 14.08 -4.45 6.49
N LEU A 136 14.40 -5.73 6.74
CA LEU A 136 13.45 -6.80 7.04
C LEU A 136 12.52 -7.15 5.85
N SER A 137 11.53 -8.02 6.08
CA SER A 137 10.70 -8.61 5.03
C SER A 137 9.92 -7.60 4.20
N GLY A 138 9.65 -6.42 4.75
CA GLY A 138 8.74 -5.48 4.10
C GLY A 138 7.33 -6.05 3.97
N ARG A 139 6.59 -5.61 2.94
CA ARG A 139 5.13 -5.76 2.84
C ARG A 139 4.68 -6.79 1.82
N GLY A 140 5.59 -7.40 1.08
CA GLY A 140 5.29 -8.49 0.16
C GLY A 140 5.81 -8.26 -1.26
N VAL A 141 5.23 -9.04 -2.16
CA VAL A 141 5.54 -9.06 -3.59
C VAL A 141 4.33 -8.62 -4.41
N SER A 142 4.52 -8.55 -5.71
CA SER A 142 3.48 -8.27 -6.70
C SER A 142 3.50 -9.33 -7.78
N TYR A 143 2.34 -9.61 -8.37
CA TYR A 143 2.22 -10.59 -9.44
C TYR A 143 1.85 -9.90 -10.76
N TRP A 144 2.34 -10.45 -11.86
CA TRP A 144 1.94 -10.05 -13.20
C TRP A 144 1.84 -11.27 -14.13
N SER A 145 0.90 -11.25 -15.07
CA SER A 145 0.85 -12.22 -16.16
C SER A 145 0.26 -11.61 -17.44
N ASP A 146 0.75 -12.06 -18.59
CA ASP A 146 0.15 -11.85 -19.91
C ASP A 146 -0.51 -13.14 -20.46
N GLY A 147 -0.71 -14.14 -19.62
CA GLY A 147 -1.20 -15.47 -19.97
C GLY A 147 -0.15 -16.43 -20.53
N ALA A 148 0.97 -15.92 -21.05
CA ALA A 148 2.11 -16.74 -21.49
C ALA A 148 3.21 -16.80 -20.43
N ASN A 149 3.44 -15.68 -19.75
CA ASN A 149 4.45 -15.48 -18.73
C ASN A 149 3.80 -15.11 -17.40
N GLU A 150 4.42 -15.50 -16.29
CA GLU A 150 3.97 -15.19 -14.94
C GLU A 150 5.17 -14.72 -14.11
N ARG A 151 5.08 -13.53 -13.51
CA ARG A 151 6.18 -12.87 -12.81
C ARG A 151 5.82 -12.58 -11.37
N ILE A 152 6.77 -12.78 -10.47
CA ILE A 152 6.77 -12.23 -9.12
C ILE A 152 7.78 -11.09 -9.07
N LEU A 153 7.31 -9.92 -8.63
CA LEU A 153 8.08 -8.68 -8.58
C LEU A 153 8.22 -8.22 -7.14
N TYR A 154 9.42 -7.79 -6.75
CA TYR A 154 9.64 -7.23 -5.42
C TYR A 154 10.77 -6.20 -5.42
N VAL A 155 10.80 -5.37 -4.37
CA VAL A 155 11.92 -4.45 -4.12
C VAL A 155 12.80 -5.01 -3.01
N THR A 156 14.09 -5.21 -3.30
CA THR A 156 15.09 -5.67 -2.35
C THR A 156 15.33 -4.63 -1.25
N ILE A 157 16.00 -5.03 -0.16
CA ILE A 157 16.39 -4.11 0.92
C ILE A 157 17.24 -2.96 0.35
N GLY A 158 18.18 -3.27 -0.54
CA GLY A 158 19.06 -2.33 -1.22
C GLY A 158 18.41 -1.48 -2.31
N TYR A 159 17.08 -1.45 -2.41
CA TYR A 159 16.33 -0.64 -3.38
C TYR A 159 16.62 -1.03 -4.84
N ARG A 160 16.45 -2.32 -5.13
CA ARG A 160 16.46 -2.85 -6.50
C ARG A 160 15.14 -3.55 -6.78
N LEU A 161 14.56 -3.29 -7.94
CA LEU A 161 13.36 -3.98 -8.42
C LEU A 161 13.80 -5.25 -9.15
N VAL A 162 13.28 -6.39 -8.73
CA VAL A 162 13.65 -7.71 -9.25
C VAL A 162 12.43 -8.41 -9.84
N SER A 163 12.61 -9.08 -10.98
CA SER A 163 11.61 -9.95 -11.62
C SER A 163 12.02 -11.42 -11.48
N LEU A 164 11.10 -12.25 -11.03
CA LEU A 164 11.26 -13.70 -10.89
C LEU A 164 10.18 -14.42 -11.69
N ASP A 165 10.52 -15.57 -12.28
CA ASP A 165 9.52 -16.50 -12.80
C ASP A 165 8.65 -17.04 -11.64
N ALA A 166 7.34 -16.92 -11.76
CA ALA A 166 6.41 -17.25 -10.66
C ALA A 166 6.37 -18.76 -10.32
N LYS A 167 6.78 -19.63 -11.24
CA LYS A 167 6.73 -21.09 -11.05
C LYS A 167 7.99 -21.62 -10.39
N THR A 168 9.14 -21.01 -10.69
CA THR A 168 10.46 -21.53 -10.34
C THR A 168 11.22 -20.67 -9.34
N GLY A 169 10.86 -19.39 -9.20
CA GLY A 169 11.62 -18.42 -8.39
C GLY A 169 12.96 -18.02 -9.01
N LEU A 170 13.26 -18.46 -10.24
CA LEU A 170 14.46 -18.05 -10.96
C LEU A 170 14.34 -16.60 -11.42
N ILE A 171 15.48 -15.91 -11.47
CA ILE A 171 15.54 -14.55 -12.00
C ILE A 171 15.10 -14.55 -13.46
N ASP A 172 14.20 -13.64 -13.80
CA ASP A 172 13.79 -13.40 -15.17
C ASP A 172 14.81 -12.49 -15.87
N GLU A 173 15.79 -13.11 -16.53
CA GLU A 173 16.91 -12.39 -17.16
C GLU A 173 16.48 -11.40 -18.27
N SER A 174 15.23 -11.47 -18.75
CA SER A 174 14.70 -10.56 -19.77
C SER A 174 14.34 -9.16 -19.23
N PHE A 175 14.28 -9.01 -17.90
CA PHE A 175 13.86 -7.78 -17.24
C PHE A 175 15.05 -6.93 -16.78
N GLY A 176 15.09 -5.64 -17.15
CA GLY A 176 16.17 -4.74 -16.72
C GLY A 176 17.56 -5.22 -17.12
N ASP A 177 18.53 -5.09 -16.23
CA ASP A 177 19.86 -5.70 -16.34
C ASP A 177 19.85 -7.07 -15.63
N LYS A 178 19.70 -8.14 -16.41
CA LYS A 178 19.70 -9.53 -15.93
C LYS A 178 18.72 -9.78 -14.78
N GLY A 179 17.49 -9.33 -14.95
CA GLY A 179 16.37 -9.45 -14.01
C GLY A 179 16.27 -8.35 -12.97
N ILE A 180 17.10 -7.32 -13.06
CA ILE A 180 17.22 -6.29 -12.01
C ILE A 180 17.16 -4.88 -12.61
N VAL A 181 16.37 -4.01 -11.98
CA VAL A 181 16.43 -2.57 -12.18
C VAL A 181 16.97 -1.92 -10.91
N ASP A 182 18.14 -1.28 -10.99
CA ASP A 182 18.69 -0.53 -9.87
C ASP A 182 17.93 0.80 -9.70
N LEU A 183 17.07 0.90 -8.69
CA LEU A 183 16.21 2.06 -8.50
C LEU A 183 16.99 3.31 -8.06
N LYS A 184 18.22 3.19 -7.55
CA LYS A 184 19.05 4.36 -7.22
C LYS A 184 19.62 5.04 -8.45
N THR A 185 19.80 4.30 -9.56
CA THR A 185 20.28 4.87 -10.83
C THR A 185 19.15 5.41 -11.71
N GLN A 186 17.90 5.04 -11.42
CA GLN A 186 16.71 5.39 -12.20
C GLN A 186 15.87 6.52 -11.58
N ILE A 187 16.44 7.40 -10.77
CA ILE A 187 15.71 8.44 -10.00
C ILE A 187 16.15 9.87 -10.29
N ASP A 188 16.91 10.09 -11.36
CA ASP A 188 17.42 11.41 -11.80
C ASP A 188 18.16 12.18 -10.69
N GLN A 189 18.87 11.43 -9.85
CA GLN A 189 19.73 11.95 -8.79
C GLN A 189 21.05 11.18 -8.80
N ASN A 190 22.15 11.87 -8.50
CA ASN A 190 23.44 11.23 -8.30
C ASN A 190 23.52 10.70 -6.86
N LEU A 191 23.04 9.47 -6.66
CA LEU A 191 22.99 8.82 -5.34
C LEU A 191 24.15 7.85 -5.17
N ASP A 192 24.74 7.86 -3.98
CA ASP A 192 25.68 6.81 -3.60
C ASP A 192 24.96 5.45 -3.52
N PRO A 193 25.43 4.42 -4.25
CA PRO A 193 24.72 3.15 -4.36
C PRO A 193 24.63 2.40 -3.03
N GLU A 194 25.58 2.60 -2.11
CA GLU A 194 25.61 1.88 -0.82
C GLU A 194 24.99 2.67 0.33
N THR A 195 25.14 3.98 0.35
CA THR A 195 24.90 4.81 1.55
C THR A 195 23.78 5.83 1.42
N ALA A 196 23.27 6.08 0.21
CA ALA A 196 22.11 6.95 0.04
C ALA A 196 20.91 6.41 0.86
N ASP A 197 20.34 7.30 1.68
CA ASP A 197 19.20 7.02 2.56
C ASP A 197 17.90 6.96 1.75
N ILE A 198 17.74 5.88 0.98
CA ILE A 198 16.52 5.62 0.21
C ILE A 198 16.34 4.10 0.05
N GLY A 199 15.10 3.67 0.21
CA GLY A 199 14.67 2.28 0.08
C GLY A 199 13.18 2.19 -0.19
N LEU A 200 12.63 0.97 -0.11
CA LEU A 200 11.20 0.74 -0.11
C LEU A 200 10.93 -0.61 0.54
N HIS A 201 9.96 -0.65 1.45
CA HIS A 201 9.44 -1.89 2.06
C HIS A 201 8.04 -2.25 1.55
N THR A 202 7.44 -1.43 0.70
CA THR A 202 6.14 -1.68 0.07
C THR A 202 6.27 -2.57 -1.14
N ALA A 203 5.27 -3.43 -1.37
CA ALA A 203 5.18 -4.20 -2.61
C ALA A 203 4.98 -3.24 -3.80
N PRO A 204 5.67 -3.42 -4.94
CA PRO A 204 5.40 -2.66 -6.15
C PRO A 204 3.90 -2.64 -6.51
N LEU A 205 3.35 -1.52 -6.98
CA LEU A 205 2.01 -1.59 -7.58
C LEU A 205 2.18 -2.03 -9.04
N VAL A 206 1.45 -3.06 -9.48
CA VAL A 206 1.41 -3.46 -10.90
C VAL A 206 0.02 -3.19 -11.43
N VAL A 207 -0.06 -2.40 -12.51
CA VAL A 207 -1.31 -2.07 -13.19
C VAL A 207 -1.09 -2.21 -14.68
N ASN A 208 -1.85 -3.10 -15.32
CA ASN A 208 -1.62 -3.49 -16.72
C ASN A 208 -0.15 -3.89 -16.92
N ASP A 209 0.56 -3.24 -17.84
CA ASP A 209 1.97 -3.46 -18.12
C ASP A 209 2.91 -2.46 -17.40
N THR A 210 2.42 -1.75 -16.38
CA THR A 210 3.18 -0.73 -15.64
C THR A 210 3.40 -1.13 -14.18
N ILE A 211 4.66 -1.11 -13.75
CA ILE A 211 5.07 -1.18 -12.34
C ILE A 211 5.24 0.25 -11.82
N VAL A 212 4.54 0.62 -10.74
CA VAL A 212 4.71 1.89 -10.05
C VAL A 212 5.50 1.69 -8.75
N ILE A 213 6.56 2.48 -8.62
CA ILE A 213 7.53 2.41 -7.53
C ILE A 213 7.65 3.77 -6.85
N GLY A 214 7.33 3.78 -5.55
CA GLY A 214 7.59 4.90 -4.67
C GLY A 214 8.97 4.83 -4.01
N ALA A 215 9.12 5.53 -2.90
CA ALA A 215 10.37 5.64 -2.14
C ALA A 215 10.08 5.81 -0.65
N ALA A 216 11.03 5.42 0.18
CA ALA A 216 10.97 5.54 1.63
C ALA A 216 12.37 5.82 2.19
N HIS A 217 12.45 6.69 3.19
CA HIS A 217 13.70 7.15 3.81
C HIS A 217 13.86 6.55 5.22
N THR A 218 14.96 6.81 5.92
CA THR A 218 15.11 6.40 7.32
C THR A 218 13.93 6.94 8.13
N ALA A 219 13.28 6.08 8.92
CA ALA A 219 12.22 6.51 9.82
C ALA A 219 12.83 7.33 10.97
N GLY A 220 12.26 8.50 11.24
CA GLY A 220 12.57 9.26 12.45
C GLY A 220 12.51 10.77 12.27
N ASN A 221 12.16 11.43 13.37
CA ASN A 221 11.74 12.82 13.39
C ASN A 221 12.84 13.86 13.10
N THR A 222 14.11 13.45 13.15
CA THR A 222 15.26 14.36 13.15
C THR A 222 16.36 13.85 12.23
N PRO A 223 16.19 14.00 10.91
CA PRO A 223 17.20 13.59 9.93
C PRO A 223 18.52 14.34 10.18
N LYS A 224 19.65 13.63 10.04
CA LYS A 224 20.99 14.20 10.28
C LYS A 224 21.38 15.29 9.29
N ILE A 225 20.76 15.29 8.11
CA ILE A 225 21.03 16.20 7.01
C ILE A 225 19.71 16.69 6.43
N ILE A 226 19.65 17.97 6.05
CA ILE A 226 18.47 18.59 5.42
C ILE A 226 18.32 18.10 3.97
N ARG A 227 19.47 17.99 3.27
CA ARG A 227 19.57 17.51 1.89
C ARG A 227 19.62 15.99 1.87
N ASN A 228 18.45 15.35 1.98
CA ASN A 228 18.33 13.91 1.80
C ASN A 228 18.02 13.54 0.34
N ALA A 229 18.06 12.26 0.01
CA ALA A 229 17.53 11.76 -1.26
C ALA A 229 16.06 12.19 -1.43
N ARG A 230 15.64 12.43 -2.68
CA ARG A 230 14.25 12.78 -3.01
C ARG A 230 13.48 11.55 -3.45
N GLY A 231 12.28 11.39 -2.91
CA GLY A 231 11.44 10.22 -3.04
C GLY A 231 10.53 10.20 -4.26
N TYR A 232 11.06 10.47 -5.46
CA TYR A 232 10.27 10.52 -6.68
C TYR A 232 9.56 9.19 -6.99
N VAL A 233 8.33 9.28 -7.49
CA VAL A 233 7.52 8.12 -7.91
C VAL A 233 7.75 7.85 -9.39
N ARG A 234 7.88 6.58 -9.78
CA ARG A 234 8.27 6.19 -11.15
C ARG A 234 7.46 5.03 -11.67
N GLY A 235 7.26 5.02 -12.98
CA GLY A 235 6.67 3.91 -13.72
C GLY A 235 7.71 3.15 -14.52
N PHE A 236 7.64 1.83 -14.52
CA PHE A 236 8.49 0.94 -15.30
C PHE A 236 7.63 -0.03 -16.12
N ASP A 237 8.07 -0.36 -17.31
CA ASP A 237 7.47 -1.39 -18.14
C ASP A 237 7.71 -2.76 -17.50
N VAL A 238 6.64 -3.51 -17.21
CA VAL A 238 6.74 -4.78 -16.47
C VAL A 238 7.45 -5.88 -17.25
N LYS A 239 7.43 -5.81 -18.58
CA LYS A 239 8.03 -6.80 -19.48
C LYS A 239 9.55 -6.61 -19.58
N THR A 240 9.99 -5.36 -19.64
CA THR A 240 11.38 -5.01 -19.98
C THR A 240 12.16 -4.34 -18.85
N GLY A 241 11.50 -3.85 -17.81
CA GLY A 241 12.12 -3.08 -16.73
C GLY A 241 12.54 -1.66 -17.13
N ARG A 242 12.23 -1.20 -18.35
CA ARG A 242 12.55 0.15 -18.78
C ARG A 242 11.68 1.18 -18.05
N ARG A 243 12.28 2.26 -17.56
CA ARG A 243 11.55 3.38 -16.98
C ARG A 243 10.69 4.06 -18.06
N LYS A 244 9.40 4.18 -17.79
CA LYS A 244 8.40 4.85 -18.65
C LYS A 244 8.30 6.33 -18.32
N TRP A 245 8.27 6.66 -17.03
CA TRP A 245 8.07 8.02 -16.54
C TRP A 245 8.62 8.21 -15.12
N ILE A 246 8.73 9.48 -14.73
CA ILE A 246 9.03 9.91 -13.37
C ILE A 246 8.12 11.08 -12.99
N PHE A 247 7.60 11.04 -11.77
CA PHE A 247 6.86 12.13 -11.15
C PHE A 247 7.68 12.71 -10.01
N HIS A 248 8.01 14.01 -10.13
CA HIS A 248 8.77 14.74 -9.14
C HIS A 248 7.87 15.20 -7.98
N THR A 249 7.96 14.49 -6.85
CA THR A 249 7.20 14.82 -5.61
C THR A 249 7.69 16.11 -4.96
N ILE A 250 8.98 16.43 -5.10
CA ILE A 250 9.52 17.78 -4.98
C ILE A 250 9.68 18.34 -6.40
N PRO A 251 8.87 19.33 -6.80
CA PRO A 251 8.89 19.86 -8.16
C PRO A 251 10.21 20.59 -8.46
N HIS A 252 10.61 20.59 -9.72
CA HIS A 252 11.69 21.41 -10.24
C HIS A 252 11.18 22.79 -10.68
N LYS A 253 12.10 23.74 -10.86
CA LYS A 253 11.75 25.06 -11.37
C LYS A 253 11.01 24.95 -12.72
N GLY A 254 9.81 25.53 -12.78
CA GLY A 254 8.93 25.48 -13.95
C GLY A 254 7.89 24.36 -13.90
N GLU A 255 7.98 23.44 -12.95
CA GLU A 255 6.94 22.44 -12.69
C GLU A 255 5.87 22.98 -11.74
N PHE A 256 4.67 22.42 -11.83
CA PHE A 256 3.55 22.80 -10.96
C PHE A 256 3.90 22.55 -9.49
N GLY A 257 3.59 23.52 -8.62
CA GLY A 257 3.80 23.43 -7.18
C GLY A 257 5.14 23.97 -6.71
N TYR A 258 6.10 24.24 -7.61
CA TYR A 258 7.39 24.83 -7.26
C TYR A 258 7.26 26.19 -6.58
N ASP A 259 6.26 26.98 -6.98
CA ASP A 259 5.92 28.28 -6.41
C ASP A 259 5.41 28.21 -4.95
N THR A 260 5.08 27.02 -4.45
CA THR A 260 4.71 26.81 -3.05
C THR A 260 5.91 26.58 -2.12
N TRP A 261 7.12 26.60 -2.67
CA TRP A 261 8.37 26.54 -1.93
C TRP A 261 9.03 27.92 -1.96
N ALA A 262 9.54 28.38 -0.81
CA ALA A 262 10.36 29.57 -0.79
C ALA A 262 11.59 29.40 -1.72
N PRO A 263 12.08 30.49 -2.37
CA PRO A 263 13.16 30.39 -3.35
C PRO A 263 14.38 29.60 -2.85
N GLY A 264 14.79 28.59 -3.62
CA GLY A 264 15.95 27.74 -3.31
C GLY A 264 15.69 26.59 -2.32
N THR A 265 14.50 26.53 -1.70
CA THR A 265 14.22 25.52 -0.65
C THR A 265 13.82 24.15 -1.20
N ALA A 266 13.13 24.11 -2.35
CA ALA A 266 12.86 22.86 -3.06
C ALA A 266 14.16 22.14 -3.45
N GLU A 267 15.20 22.89 -3.83
CA GLU A 267 16.50 22.33 -4.19
C GLU A 267 17.21 21.69 -2.99
N MET A 268 16.99 22.23 -1.80
CA MET A 268 17.61 21.75 -0.56
C MET A 268 16.82 20.64 0.13
N ALA A 269 15.54 20.48 -0.22
CA ALA A 269 14.68 19.48 0.36
C ALA A 269 15.01 18.05 -0.13
N GLY A 270 14.72 17.09 0.74
CA GLY A 270 14.71 15.65 0.47
C GLY A 270 13.42 15.01 0.98
N ASN A 271 13.40 13.69 1.05
CA ASN A 271 12.24 12.87 1.40
C ASN A 271 11.10 13.03 0.39
N THR A 272 9.86 13.28 0.82
CA THR A 272 8.65 13.30 -0.04
C THR A 272 8.45 12.01 -0.85
N GLY A 273 8.82 10.86 -0.26
CA GLY A 273 8.55 9.55 -0.81
C GLY A 273 7.08 9.13 -0.68
N ALA A 274 6.64 8.30 -1.63
CA ALA A 274 5.44 7.50 -1.48
C ALA A 274 5.83 6.13 -0.90
N TRP A 275 5.89 6.03 0.43
CA TRP A 275 6.35 4.83 1.13
C TRP A 275 5.23 3.85 1.46
N ALA A 276 3.96 4.27 1.41
CA ALA A 276 2.80 3.43 1.66
C ALA A 276 2.40 2.63 0.41
N GLN A 277 1.45 1.71 0.58
CA GLN A 277 0.81 1.05 -0.56
C GLN A 277 0.07 2.07 -1.44
N MET A 278 -0.11 1.72 -2.70
CA MET A 278 -0.81 2.53 -3.70
C MET A 278 -2.04 1.78 -4.20
N SER A 279 -2.94 2.49 -4.86
CA SER A 279 -4.09 1.90 -5.54
C SER A 279 -4.25 2.49 -6.94
N ALA A 280 -5.07 1.87 -7.77
CA ALA A 280 -5.27 2.30 -9.14
C ALA A 280 -6.68 2.02 -9.65
N ASP A 281 -7.10 2.84 -10.60
CA ASP A 281 -8.29 2.63 -11.41
C ASP A 281 -7.84 2.44 -12.87
N PRO A 282 -7.77 1.19 -13.36
CA PRO A 282 -7.41 0.91 -14.75
C PRO A 282 -8.41 1.48 -15.77
N GLU A 283 -9.69 1.64 -15.41
CA GLU A 283 -10.71 2.21 -16.30
C GLU A 283 -10.46 3.70 -16.54
N LEU A 284 -10.05 4.42 -15.49
CA LEU A 284 -9.69 5.84 -15.58
C LEU A 284 -8.25 6.06 -16.05
N GLY A 285 -7.43 5.02 -16.07
CA GLY A 285 -6.01 5.13 -16.41
C GLY A 285 -5.19 5.80 -15.30
N LEU A 286 -5.59 5.69 -14.03
CA LEU A 286 -5.00 6.45 -12.91
C LEU A 286 -4.37 5.58 -11.82
N VAL A 287 -3.24 6.06 -11.28
CA VAL A 287 -2.65 5.59 -10.03
C VAL A 287 -2.77 6.67 -8.97
N TYR A 288 -3.06 6.26 -7.73
CA TYR A 288 -3.22 7.12 -6.57
C TYR A 288 -2.21 6.74 -5.49
N PHE A 289 -1.51 7.75 -4.96
CA PHE A 289 -0.54 7.54 -3.88
C PHE A 289 -0.49 8.73 -2.94
N GLY A 290 -0.21 8.44 -1.66
CA GLY A 290 0.10 9.44 -0.65
C GLY A 290 1.58 9.79 -0.67
N VAL A 291 1.89 11.08 -0.57
CA VAL A 291 3.26 11.61 -0.49
C VAL A 291 3.56 11.98 0.96
N GLU A 292 4.68 11.49 1.51
CA GLU A 292 5.16 11.85 2.85
C GLU A 292 5.67 13.29 2.89
N MET A 293 5.97 13.80 4.08
CA MET A 293 6.53 15.13 4.24
C MET A 293 7.98 15.27 3.75
N PRO A 294 8.48 16.50 3.53
CA PRO A 294 9.89 16.71 3.23
C PRO A 294 10.73 16.50 4.49
N THR A 295 12.05 16.41 4.31
CA THR A 295 13.02 16.23 5.40
C THR A 295 12.73 17.14 6.61
N GLY A 296 12.58 16.54 7.80
CA GLY A 296 12.42 17.24 9.07
C GLY A 296 10.99 17.18 9.60
N ASP A 297 10.67 16.17 10.40
CA ASP A 297 9.26 15.85 10.68
C ASP A 297 8.59 16.79 11.68
N GLN A 298 9.39 17.44 12.51
CA GLN A 298 8.95 18.36 13.57
C GLN A 298 9.53 19.77 13.40
N MET A 299 10.09 20.06 12.22
CA MET A 299 10.80 21.31 11.94
C MET A 299 10.83 21.61 10.43
N GLY A 300 10.38 22.81 10.07
CA GLY A 300 10.20 23.29 8.70
C GLY A 300 11.04 24.51 8.31
N PHE A 301 11.94 25.02 9.18
CA PHE A 301 12.71 26.26 8.97
C PHE A 301 13.35 26.42 7.58
N TYR A 302 13.82 25.32 6.99
CA TYR A 302 14.55 25.31 5.72
C TYR A 302 13.66 25.15 4.49
N ARG A 303 12.34 25.02 4.70
CA ARG A 303 11.32 24.81 3.67
C ARG A 303 10.06 25.66 3.90
N PRO A 304 10.13 26.99 4.13
CA PRO A 304 8.92 27.79 4.27
C PRO A 304 7.98 27.66 3.05
N GLY A 305 6.68 27.61 3.32
CA GLY A 305 5.62 27.45 2.31
C GLY A 305 4.90 26.11 2.39
N ASN A 306 3.87 25.93 1.57
CA ASN A 306 3.03 24.73 1.59
C ASN A 306 3.75 23.47 1.11
N ASN A 307 4.87 23.60 0.39
CA ASN A 307 5.75 22.49 0.01
C ASN A 307 5.09 21.40 -0.87
N LEU A 308 4.27 21.76 -1.87
CA LEU A 308 3.68 20.77 -2.77
C LEU A 308 4.77 19.93 -3.47
N PHE A 309 4.63 18.60 -3.55
CA PHE A 309 3.45 17.78 -3.30
C PHE A 309 3.46 17.04 -1.95
N ALA A 310 4.18 17.55 -0.94
CA ALA A 310 4.18 16.94 0.39
C ALA A 310 2.77 16.80 0.98
N GLU A 311 2.57 15.72 1.75
CA GLU A 311 1.35 15.43 2.51
C GLU A 311 0.08 15.54 1.66
N SER A 312 0.21 15.11 0.41
CA SER A 312 -0.84 15.14 -0.58
C SER A 312 -1.20 13.73 -1.02
N ILE A 313 -2.45 13.56 -1.42
CA ILE A 313 -2.81 12.47 -2.32
C ILE A 313 -2.65 12.96 -3.76
N VAL A 314 -1.94 12.20 -4.57
CA VAL A 314 -1.64 12.55 -5.96
C VAL A 314 -2.21 11.48 -6.87
N ALA A 315 -2.86 11.92 -7.95
CA ALA A 315 -3.30 11.07 -9.05
C ALA A 315 -2.48 11.35 -10.31
N VAL A 316 -1.85 10.30 -10.83
CA VAL A 316 -1.08 10.37 -12.08
C VAL A 316 -1.65 9.40 -13.11
N ASP A 317 -1.44 9.73 -14.37
CA ASP A 317 -1.65 8.82 -15.48
C ASP A 317 -0.76 7.57 -15.36
N ILE A 318 -1.32 6.36 -15.51
CA ILE A 318 -0.57 5.09 -15.41
C ILE A 318 0.57 5.04 -16.42
N GLU A 319 0.34 5.51 -17.65
CA GLU A 319 1.26 5.28 -18.77
C GLU A 319 2.31 6.38 -18.91
N THR A 320 1.97 7.61 -18.49
CA THR A 320 2.81 8.80 -18.70
C THR A 320 3.32 9.44 -17.42
N GLY A 321 2.78 9.10 -16.25
CA GLY A 321 3.12 9.74 -14.98
C GLY A 321 2.65 11.19 -14.87
N LEU A 322 1.89 11.70 -15.85
CA LEU A 322 1.39 13.06 -15.85
C LEU A 322 0.36 13.24 -14.74
N ARG A 323 0.56 14.27 -13.91
CA ARG A 323 -0.37 14.66 -12.86
C ARG A 323 -1.73 15.01 -13.44
N LYS A 324 -2.79 14.33 -13.00
CA LYS A 324 -4.17 14.68 -13.34
C LYS A 324 -4.77 15.60 -12.28
N TRP A 325 -4.65 15.21 -11.02
CA TRP A 325 -5.07 16.00 -9.88
C TRP A 325 -4.25 15.64 -8.65
N HIS A 326 -4.32 16.49 -7.64
CA HIS A 326 -3.81 16.21 -6.30
C HIS A 326 -4.70 16.93 -5.29
N TYR A 327 -4.66 16.49 -4.04
CA TYR A 327 -5.26 17.21 -2.93
C TYR A 327 -4.28 17.20 -1.76
N GLN A 328 -3.85 18.39 -1.33
CA GLN A 328 -2.96 18.54 -0.19
C GLN A 328 -3.75 18.46 1.11
N MET A 329 -3.42 17.49 1.96
CA MET A 329 -4.12 17.20 3.21
C MET A 329 -3.49 17.92 4.40
N ILE A 330 -2.25 18.40 4.27
CA ILE A 330 -1.56 19.20 5.29
C ILE A 330 -0.76 20.29 4.59
N HIS A 331 -0.94 21.52 5.03
CA HIS A 331 -0.13 22.66 4.61
C HIS A 331 1.09 22.77 5.53
N HIS A 332 2.29 22.53 5.00
CA HIS A 332 3.55 22.63 5.75
C HIS A 332 3.56 21.78 7.04
N GLY A 333 3.65 20.46 6.90
CA GLY A 333 3.67 19.54 8.03
C GLY A 333 4.82 19.75 9.00
N LEU A 334 4.49 19.59 10.28
CA LEU A 334 5.39 19.69 11.44
C LEU A 334 5.11 18.59 12.49
N TRP A 335 4.45 17.49 12.10
CA TRP A 335 3.84 16.53 13.04
C TRP A 335 4.08 15.03 12.75
N ASP A 336 4.88 14.67 11.73
CA ASP A 336 4.92 13.29 11.20
C ASP A 336 3.52 12.71 10.85
N TYR A 337 2.67 13.49 10.18
CA TYR A 337 1.33 13.06 9.75
C TYR A 337 1.30 12.54 8.31
N ASP A 338 2.32 11.77 7.94
CA ASP A 338 2.39 11.04 6.67
C ASP A 338 1.14 10.21 6.37
N VAL A 339 0.94 9.92 5.09
CA VAL A 339 -0.14 9.07 4.58
C VAL A 339 0.28 7.60 4.64
N PRO A 340 -0.26 6.77 5.56
CA PRO A 340 0.36 5.49 5.89
C PRO A 340 -0.21 4.30 5.10
N CYS A 341 -1.18 4.52 4.21
CA CYS A 341 -1.90 3.47 3.51
C CYS A 341 -2.35 3.89 2.11
N ALA A 342 -2.69 2.91 1.28
CA ALA A 342 -3.30 3.16 -0.02
C ALA A 342 -4.68 3.81 0.14
N PRO A 343 -5.09 4.71 -0.77
CA PRO A 343 -6.46 5.16 -0.83
C PRO A 343 -7.36 4.01 -1.28
N ILE A 344 -8.50 3.87 -0.62
CA ILE A 344 -9.50 2.85 -0.92
C ILE A 344 -10.43 3.41 -2.00
N LEU A 345 -10.52 2.74 -3.14
CA LEU A 345 -11.47 3.10 -4.19
C LEU A 345 -12.82 2.46 -3.86
N CYS A 346 -13.85 3.29 -3.76
CA CYS A 346 -15.18 2.84 -3.37
C CYS A 346 -16.26 3.64 -4.08
N ASP A 347 -17.44 3.05 -4.15
CA ASP A 347 -18.62 3.66 -4.76
C ASP A 347 -19.58 4.08 -3.64
N ILE A 348 -19.81 5.38 -3.51
CA ILE A 348 -20.53 5.97 -2.38
C ILE A 348 -21.88 6.53 -2.85
N PRO A 349 -23.02 6.10 -2.27
CA PRO A 349 -24.30 6.77 -2.46
C PRO A 349 -24.26 8.19 -1.86
N HIS A 350 -24.44 9.21 -2.70
CA HIS A 350 -24.43 10.60 -2.29
C HIS A 350 -25.39 11.44 -3.14
N ASN A 351 -26.35 12.12 -2.50
CA ASN A 351 -27.37 12.95 -3.17
C ASN A 351 -28.11 12.25 -4.32
N GLY A 352 -28.53 10.99 -4.10
CA GLY A 352 -29.29 10.21 -5.07
C GLY A 352 -28.48 9.65 -6.26
N ARG A 353 -27.15 9.82 -6.27
CA ARG A 353 -26.25 9.24 -7.26
C ARG A 353 -25.12 8.43 -6.60
N ILE A 354 -24.54 7.51 -7.34
CA ILE A 354 -23.30 6.84 -6.94
C ILE A 354 -22.12 7.70 -7.35
N VAL A 355 -21.26 8.04 -6.40
CA VAL A 355 -19.99 8.74 -6.63
C VAL A 355 -18.87 7.71 -6.58
N LYS A 356 -18.10 7.60 -7.67
CA LYS A 356 -16.85 6.83 -7.73
C LYS A 356 -15.79 7.62 -6.96
N ALA A 357 -15.51 7.23 -5.72
CA ALA A 357 -14.68 7.96 -4.79
C ALA A 357 -13.36 7.24 -4.48
N ILE A 358 -12.40 8.00 -3.98
CA ILE A 358 -11.38 7.49 -3.08
C ILE A 358 -11.72 7.88 -1.65
N ALA A 359 -11.40 7.01 -0.70
CA ALA A 359 -11.36 7.28 0.72
C ALA A 359 -9.93 7.08 1.21
N GLN A 360 -9.28 8.14 1.69
CA GLN A 360 -7.91 8.10 2.18
C GLN A 360 -7.90 8.27 3.70
N PRO A 361 -7.75 7.18 4.47
CA PRO A 361 -7.42 7.26 5.89
C PRO A 361 -6.02 7.85 6.09
N THR A 362 -5.84 8.63 7.15
CA THR A 362 -4.58 9.30 7.43
C THR A 362 -4.17 9.23 8.90
N LYS A 363 -2.91 9.58 9.21
CA LYS A 363 -2.43 9.71 10.60
C LYS A 363 -3.14 10.83 11.39
N GLN A 364 -3.85 11.74 10.72
CA GLN A 364 -4.68 12.77 11.36
C GLN A 364 -6.01 12.21 11.90
N SER A 365 -6.24 10.90 11.85
CA SER A 365 -7.53 10.30 12.20
C SER A 365 -8.69 10.78 11.31
N PHE A 366 -8.39 11.37 10.16
CA PHE A 366 -9.36 11.80 9.16
C PHE A 366 -9.46 10.79 8.03
N ILE A 367 -10.61 10.80 7.35
CA ILE A 367 -10.77 10.19 6.04
C ILE A 367 -11.06 11.30 5.03
N TYR A 368 -10.15 11.50 4.09
CA TYR A 368 -10.38 12.41 2.97
C TYR A 368 -11.12 11.66 1.88
N VAL A 369 -12.34 12.10 1.56
CA VAL A 369 -13.19 11.46 0.55
C VAL A 369 -13.34 12.37 -0.66
N LEU A 370 -12.75 11.95 -1.77
CA LEU A 370 -12.65 12.72 -3.01
C LEU A 370 -13.22 11.91 -4.17
N ASP A 371 -13.84 12.58 -5.14
CA ASP A 371 -14.15 11.98 -6.44
C ASP A 371 -12.86 11.49 -7.11
N ARG A 372 -12.77 10.19 -7.44
CA ARG A 372 -11.50 9.59 -7.86
C ARG A 372 -11.02 10.05 -9.23
N ALA A 373 -11.91 10.52 -10.09
CA ALA A 373 -11.55 11.04 -11.41
C ALA A 373 -11.00 12.48 -11.34
N THR A 374 -11.48 13.28 -10.38
CA THR A 374 -11.26 14.74 -10.37
C THR A 374 -10.53 15.28 -9.15
N GLY A 375 -10.43 14.52 -8.06
CA GLY A 375 -9.89 14.96 -6.78
C GLY A 375 -10.78 15.94 -6.03
N LYS A 376 -11.99 16.21 -6.52
CA LYS A 376 -12.92 17.14 -5.86
C LYS A 376 -13.50 16.51 -4.59
N PRO A 377 -13.56 17.23 -3.46
CA PRO A 377 -14.17 16.70 -2.25
C PRO A 377 -15.64 16.27 -2.46
N VAL A 378 -15.99 15.09 -1.96
CA VAL A 378 -17.39 14.62 -1.94
C VAL A 378 -18.20 15.39 -0.90
N TRP A 379 -17.58 15.66 0.26
CA TRP A 379 -18.12 16.54 1.30
C TRP A 379 -17.20 17.74 1.53
N PRO A 380 -17.71 18.83 2.12
CA PRO A 380 -16.88 20.00 2.41
C PRO A 380 -15.66 19.65 3.27
N ILE A 381 -14.52 20.25 2.94
CA ILE A 381 -13.28 20.19 3.72
C ILE A 381 -12.90 21.64 4.03
N PRO A 382 -13.52 22.27 5.06
CA PRO A 382 -13.22 23.66 5.41
C PRO A 382 -11.78 23.84 5.88
N GLU A 383 -11.16 24.93 5.43
CA GLU A 383 -9.94 25.48 6.03
C GLU A 383 -10.26 26.07 7.40
N LYS A 384 -9.57 25.61 8.45
CA LYS A 384 -9.70 26.17 9.79
C LYS A 384 -8.38 26.75 10.25
N LYS A 385 -8.45 27.87 10.98
CA LYS A 385 -7.29 28.45 11.64
C LYS A 385 -6.70 27.46 12.64
N VAL A 386 -5.39 27.33 12.63
CA VAL A 386 -4.64 26.50 13.59
C VAL A 386 -3.75 27.37 14.46
N ILE A 387 -3.31 26.83 15.60
CA ILE A 387 -2.52 27.56 16.57
C ILE A 387 -1.06 27.55 16.10
N PRO A 388 -0.46 28.73 15.79
CA PRO A 388 0.96 28.78 15.45
C PRO A 388 1.82 28.50 16.68
N GLY A 389 3.03 28.02 16.44
CA GLY A 389 4.04 27.89 17.48
C GLY A 389 4.76 29.21 17.74
N ASP A 390 5.77 29.16 18.61
CA ASP A 390 6.62 30.32 18.97
C ASP A 390 8.12 30.06 18.67
N VAL A 391 8.43 28.99 17.96
CA VAL A 391 9.80 28.63 17.56
C VAL A 391 10.36 29.70 16.59
N PRO A 392 11.45 30.41 16.96
CA PRO A 392 12.00 31.48 16.14
C PRO A 392 12.44 31.00 14.75
N GLY A 393 12.00 31.69 13.71
CA GLY A 393 12.33 31.39 12.32
C GLY A 393 11.49 30.29 11.68
N GLU A 394 10.58 29.64 12.41
CA GLU A 394 9.64 28.67 11.83
C GLU A 394 8.56 29.38 11.02
N TRP A 395 8.16 28.72 9.93
CA TRP A 395 7.00 29.12 9.16
C TRP A 395 5.79 28.28 9.58
N TYR A 396 4.66 28.93 9.84
CA TYR A 396 3.43 28.23 10.21
C TYR A 396 2.35 28.53 9.18
N SER A 397 1.70 27.48 8.67
CA SER A 397 0.50 27.66 7.86
C SER A 397 -0.60 28.29 8.73
N PRO A 398 -1.31 29.33 8.26
CA PRO A 398 -2.39 29.97 9.02
C PRO A 398 -3.61 29.06 9.16
N THR A 399 -3.81 28.10 8.25
CA THR A 399 -4.94 27.18 8.24
C THR A 399 -4.53 25.76 7.90
N GLN A 400 -5.40 24.81 8.21
CA GLN A 400 -5.32 23.42 7.76
C GLN A 400 -6.70 22.96 7.26
N PRO A 401 -6.76 21.97 6.36
CA PRO A 401 -8.02 21.36 5.94
C PRO A 401 -8.59 20.44 7.02
N PHE A 402 -9.90 20.50 7.24
CA PHE A 402 -10.63 19.64 8.18
C PHE A 402 -11.81 18.94 7.49
N PRO A 403 -11.71 17.65 7.12
CA PRO A 403 -12.81 16.92 6.54
C PRO A 403 -14.07 16.98 7.42
N SER A 404 -15.21 17.34 6.81
CA SER A 404 -16.48 17.39 7.55
C SER A 404 -17.15 16.03 7.69
N LYS A 405 -16.90 15.11 6.75
CA LYS A 405 -17.42 13.75 6.74
C LYS A 405 -16.45 12.77 6.07
N PRO A 406 -16.42 11.50 6.53
CA PRO A 406 -17.03 11.03 7.78
C PRO A 406 -16.37 11.72 9.01
N PRO A 407 -16.97 11.61 10.21
CA PRO A 407 -16.30 12.06 11.44
C PRO A 407 -14.92 11.41 11.57
N ALA A 408 -14.03 12.05 12.32
CA ALA A 408 -12.74 11.47 12.65
C ALA A 408 -12.93 10.08 13.29
N PHE A 409 -12.11 9.11 12.88
CA PHE A 409 -12.24 7.73 13.34
C PHE A 409 -11.48 7.45 14.65
N ASP A 410 -10.69 8.43 15.12
CA ASP A 410 -9.95 8.38 16.37
C ASP A 410 -9.71 9.81 16.88
N LYS A 411 -9.06 9.94 18.04
CA LYS A 411 -8.74 11.19 18.73
C LYS A 411 -7.95 12.16 17.86
N GLN A 412 -8.21 13.45 18.05
CA GLN A 412 -7.62 14.54 17.27
C GLN A 412 -6.96 15.59 18.18
N GLY A 413 -5.80 15.23 18.74
CA GLY A 413 -5.12 15.98 19.78
C GLY A 413 -5.27 15.31 21.14
N ILE A 414 -4.77 15.98 22.18
CA ILE A 414 -4.83 15.47 23.56
C ILE A 414 -5.34 16.59 24.45
N THR A 415 -6.39 16.30 25.20
CA THR A 415 -7.05 17.21 26.15
C THR A 415 -6.97 16.66 27.57
N ARG A 416 -7.29 17.47 28.57
CA ARG A 416 -7.32 17.00 29.97
C ARG A 416 -8.31 15.86 30.18
N ASP A 417 -9.33 15.70 29.34
CA ASP A 417 -10.28 14.60 29.42
C ASP A 417 -9.68 13.26 28.97
N ASP A 418 -8.53 13.30 28.27
CA ASP A 418 -7.78 12.11 27.87
C ASP A 418 -6.84 11.58 28.95
N LEU A 419 -6.66 12.32 30.05
CA LEU A 419 -5.81 11.90 31.16
C LEU A 419 -6.48 10.80 31.98
N ILE A 420 -5.71 9.75 32.28
CA ILE A 420 -6.14 8.59 33.08
C ILE A 420 -6.82 9.06 34.37
N ASP A 421 -7.98 8.49 34.67
CA ASP A 421 -8.84 8.86 35.79
C ASP A 421 -9.31 7.66 36.63
N TRP A 422 -8.65 6.50 36.50
CA TRP A 422 -9.04 5.26 37.21
C TRP A 422 -9.09 5.40 38.73
N THR A 423 -8.24 6.28 39.31
CA THR A 423 -8.34 6.72 40.71
C THR A 423 -8.00 8.20 40.83
N PRO A 424 -8.43 8.89 41.90
CA PRO A 424 -8.04 10.29 42.15
C PRO A 424 -6.52 10.50 42.20
N GLU A 425 -5.76 9.55 42.74
CA GLU A 425 -4.30 9.63 42.83
C GLU A 425 -3.64 9.51 41.45
N LEU A 426 -4.12 8.60 40.61
CA LEU A 426 -3.63 8.48 39.23
C LEU A 426 -4.00 9.72 38.41
N ARG A 427 -5.21 10.25 38.60
CA ARG A 427 -5.64 11.49 37.95
C ARG A 427 -4.72 12.65 38.30
N LYS A 428 -4.43 12.85 39.59
CA LYS A 428 -3.52 13.90 40.05
C LYS A 428 -2.13 13.75 39.45
N LYS A 429 -1.58 12.53 39.41
CA LYS A 429 -0.27 12.27 38.76
C LYS A 429 -0.30 12.56 37.27
N ALA A 430 -1.38 12.18 36.58
CA ALA A 430 -1.53 12.46 35.15
C ALA A 430 -1.60 13.98 34.89
N GLU A 431 -2.29 14.74 35.74
CA GLU A 431 -2.35 16.20 35.66
C GLU A 431 -1.00 16.86 35.97
N GLU A 432 -0.25 16.36 36.95
CA GLU A 432 1.11 16.81 37.25
C GLU A 432 2.03 16.61 36.04
N VAL A 433 2.02 15.41 35.44
CA VAL A 433 2.81 15.14 34.22
C VAL A 433 2.35 16.04 33.07
N ALA A 434 1.05 16.13 32.83
CA ALA A 434 0.48 16.95 31.77
C ALA A 434 0.80 18.44 31.90
N SER A 435 1.02 18.94 33.13
CA SER A 435 1.39 20.35 33.37
C SER A 435 2.73 20.75 32.74
N HIS A 436 3.58 19.78 32.39
CA HIS A 436 4.84 20.01 31.69
C HIS A 436 4.69 20.09 30.16
N TYR A 437 3.48 19.90 29.62
CA TYR A 437 3.22 19.85 28.18
C TYR A 437 2.08 20.80 27.78
N VAL A 438 2.07 21.21 26.51
CA VAL A 438 0.89 21.83 25.91
C VAL A 438 -0.07 20.73 25.46
N MET A 439 -1.20 20.62 26.16
CA MET A 439 -2.33 19.80 25.73
C MET A 439 -3.22 20.61 24.81
N ALA A 440 -3.36 20.20 23.56
CA ALA A 440 -3.97 21.02 22.53
C ALA A 440 -4.57 20.16 21.41
N PRO A 441 -5.49 20.73 20.60
CA PRO A 441 -6.10 20.02 19.50
C PRO A 441 -5.08 19.67 18.41
N MET A 442 -5.52 18.86 17.45
CA MET A 442 -4.81 18.56 16.22
C MET A 442 -4.21 19.81 15.54
N TYR A 443 -3.04 19.63 14.92
CA TYR A 443 -2.24 20.69 14.29
C TYR A 443 -1.76 21.79 15.22
N THR A 444 -1.61 21.51 16.51
CA THR A 444 -0.84 22.38 17.39
C THR A 444 0.62 22.30 17.01
N ALA A 445 1.17 23.39 16.49
CA ALA A 445 2.54 23.42 16.02
C ALA A 445 3.57 23.27 17.16
N PRO A 446 4.80 22.84 16.87
CA PRO A 446 5.89 22.82 17.85
C PRO A 446 6.09 24.18 18.53
N ILE A 447 6.44 24.16 19.82
CA ILE A 447 6.74 25.35 20.63
C ILE A 447 8.15 25.26 21.24
N MET A 448 8.70 26.40 21.63
CA MET A 448 9.94 26.47 22.39
C MET A 448 9.74 25.94 23.81
N ALA A 449 10.33 24.78 24.10
CA ALA A 449 10.31 24.26 25.45
C ALA A 449 11.04 25.18 26.44
N LYS A 450 10.45 25.42 27.61
CA LYS A 450 11.09 26.10 28.73
C LYS A 450 11.44 25.11 29.85
N LYS A 451 12.38 25.51 30.70
CA LYS A 451 12.71 24.71 31.89
C LYS A 451 11.54 24.74 32.87
N GLY A 452 10.89 23.61 33.10
CA GLY A 452 9.80 23.45 34.08
C GLY A 452 8.40 23.28 33.48
N GLY A 453 8.25 23.41 32.16
CA GLY A 453 6.97 23.32 31.46
C GLY A 453 7.02 24.13 30.17
N PRO A 454 5.92 24.23 29.42
CA PRO A 454 5.91 24.90 28.13
C PRO A 454 6.34 26.38 28.20
#